data_AF-A0A9Y2IH95-F1
#
_entry.id   AF-A0A9Y2IH95-F1
#
_cell.length_a   1.000
_cell.length_b   1.000
_cell.length_c   1.000
_cell.angle_alpha   90.00
_cell.angle_beta   90.00
_cell.angle_gamma   90.00
#
_symmetry.space_group_name_H-M   'P 1'
#
loop_
_entity.id
_entity.type
_entity.pdbx_description
1 polymer ?
#
loop_
_entity_poly.entity_id
_entity_poly.type
_entity_poly.pdbx_seq_one_letter_code
_entity_poly.pdbx_strand_id
1 'polypeptide(L)'
;MNLKELCAHLQNRRRMYLPDDRYSTAVSFIEGFNVALDGEPLKGFQRWLSERIRGGESNLHWAYLVASVRMPEVIEGNLPLDQISPDQEELLVDDLLRLIDEFLALPS
;
A
#
# COMPACT_ATOMS: atom_id res chain seq x y z
N MET A 1 18.90 3.73 -1.42
CA MET A 1 17.72 2.98 -0.96
C MET A 1 16.70 3.01 -2.08
N ASN A 2 16.36 1.86 -2.66
CA ASN A 2 15.26 1.71 -3.61
C ASN A 2 13.97 1.22 -2.90
N LEU A 3 12.85 1.14 -3.62
CA LEU A 3 11.56 0.75 -3.04
C LEU A 3 11.56 -0.67 -2.46
N LYS A 4 12.28 -1.61 -3.10
CA LYS A 4 12.40 -2.99 -2.59
C LYS A 4 13.14 -3.04 -1.26
N GLU A 5 14.25 -2.31 -1.15
CA GLU A 5 15.02 -2.17 0.09
C GLU A 5 14.18 -1.49 1.19
N LEU A 6 13.42 -0.46 0.83
CA LEU A 6 12.49 0.20 1.76
C LEU A 6 11.43 -0.78 2.28
N CYS A 7 10.80 -1.55 1.40
CA CYS A 7 9.80 -2.54 1.80
C CYS A 7 10.39 -3.62 2.72
N ALA A 8 11.61 -4.09 2.43
CA ALA A 8 12.31 -5.03 3.30
C ALA A 8 12.59 -4.45 4.70
N HIS A 9 12.90 -3.14 4.79
CA HIS A 9 13.04 -2.46 6.07
C HIS A 9 11.71 -2.32 6.81
N LEU A 10 10.63 -1.97 6.12
CA LEU A 10 9.30 -1.87 6.72
C LEU A 10 8.76 -3.23 7.20
N GLN A 11 9.13 -4.32 6.51
CA GLN A 11 8.74 -5.67 6.91
C GLN A 11 9.44 -6.13 8.19
N ASN A 12 10.74 -5.82 8.34
CA ASN A 12 11.56 -6.38 9.40
C ASN A 12 11.83 -5.42 10.57
N ARG A 13 11.68 -4.11 10.33
CA ARG A 13 12.10 -3.04 11.25
C ARG A 13 11.15 -1.83 11.19
N ARG A 14 9.85 -2.07 11.01
CA ARG A 14 8.80 -1.05 10.85
C ARG A 14 8.96 0.15 11.78
N ARG A 15 9.07 -0.09 13.09
CA ARG A 15 9.17 0.93 14.15
C ARG A 15 10.49 1.74 14.16
N MET A 16 11.47 1.40 13.32
CA MET A 16 12.64 2.23 13.07
C MET A 16 12.36 3.35 12.07
N TYR A 17 11.36 3.17 11.21
CA TYR A 17 11.02 4.08 10.10
C TYR A 17 9.68 4.78 10.32
N LEU A 18 8.72 4.09 10.94
CA LEU A 18 7.38 4.61 11.19
C LEU A 18 7.18 4.90 12.69
N PRO A 19 6.44 5.97 13.04
CA PRO A 19 6.12 6.31 14.43
C PRO A 19 5.09 5.36 15.08
N ASP A 20 4.32 4.63 14.26
CA ASP A 20 3.31 3.67 14.69
C ASP A 20 3.10 2.59 13.62
N ASP A 21 2.26 1.61 13.93
CA ASP A 21 1.97 0.47 13.04
C ASP A 21 0.72 0.69 12.18
N ARG A 22 0.21 1.93 12.11
CA ARG A 22 -1.00 2.26 11.36
C ARG A 22 -0.77 2.17 9.85
N TYR A 23 -1.76 1.64 9.16
CA TYR A 23 -1.80 1.51 7.71
C TYR A 23 -1.67 2.88 7.02
N SER A 24 -2.41 3.88 7.51
CA SER A 24 -2.36 5.24 6.97
C SER A 24 -0.97 5.89 7.07
N THR A 25 -0.23 5.60 8.15
CA THR A 25 1.15 6.05 8.35
C THR A 25 2.09 5.38 7.34
N ALA A 26 1.97 4.06 7.14
CA ALA A 26 2.77 3.34 6.16
C ALA A 26 2.50 3.82 4.72
N VAL A 27 1.23 4.03 4.37
CA VAL A 27 0.82 4.60 3.08
C VAL A 27 1.47 5.97 2.87
N SER A 28 1.34 6.86 3.85
CA SER A 28 1.90 8.21 3.77
C SER A 28 3.42 8.21 3.61
N PHE A 29 4.11 7.29 4.29
CA PHE A 29 5.55 7.15 4.21
C PHE A 29 6.02 6.65 2.83
N ILE A 30 5.37 5.63 2.29
CA ILE A 30 5.68 5.08 0.95
C ILE A 30 5.34 6.10 -0.14
N GLU A 31 4.20 6.79 -0.03
CA GLU A 31 3.80 7.85 -0.97
C GLU A 31 4.83 9.00 -0.92
N GLY A 32 5.28 9.40 0.27
CA GLY A 32 6.34 10.41 0.43
C GLY A 32 7.66 9.98 -0.22
N PHE A 33 8.06 8.71 -0.07
CA PHE A 33 9.24 8.16 -0.74
C PHE A 33 9.08 8.18 -2.28
N ASN A 34 7.91 7.82 -2.78
CA ASN A 34 7.59 7.85 -4.20
C ASN A 34 7.65 9.27 -4.77
N VAL A 35 7.03 10.24 -4.09
CA VAL A 35 7.05 11.67 -4.46
C VAL A 35 8.47 12.23 -4.46
N ALA A 36 9.31 11.87 -3.48
CA ALA A 36 10.69 12.32 -3.41
C ALA A 36 11.57 11.81 -4.57
N LEU A 37 11.08 10.84 -5.34
CA LEU A 37 11.75 10.23 -6.49
C LEU A 37 10.92 10.40 -7.77
N ASP A 38 10.22 11.53 -7.88
CA ASP A 38 9.43 11.94 -9.07
C ASP A 38 8.34 10.93 -9.48
N GLY A 39 7.88 10.10 -8.55
CA GLY A 39 6.85 9.09 -8.79
C GLY A 39 7.32 7.84 -9.54
N GLU A 40 8.61 7.75 -9.87
CA GLU A 40 9.17 6.59 -10.59
C GLU A 40 9.04 5.27 -9.81
N PRO A 41 9.24 5.20 -8.47
CA PRO A 41 9.17 3.94 -7.74
C PRO A 41 7.84 3.18 -7.84
N LEU A 42 6.70 3.89 -7.87
CA LEU A 42 5.36 3.32 -7.98
C LEU A 42 4.73 3.54 -9.37
N LYS A 43 5.53 3.88 -10.37
CA LYS A 43 5.04 4.12 -11.73
C LYS A 43 4.34 2.90 -12.28
N GLY A 44 3.03 3.01 -12.52
CA GLY A 44 2.19 1.92 -13.01
C GLY A 44 1.53 1.07 -11.91
N PHE A 45 1.90 1.24 -10.64
CA PHE A 45 1.36 0.46 -9.52
C PHE A 45 -0.16 0.61 -9.38
N GLN A 46 -0.68 1.84 -9.45
CA GLN A 46 -2.13 2.12 -9.42
C GLN A 46 -2.89 1.30 -10.47
N ARG A 47 -2.42 1.33 -11.73
CA ARG A 47 -3.07 0.65 -12.84
C ARG A 47 -3.02 -0.85 -12.64
N TRP A 48 -1.84 -1.39 -12.33
CA TRP A 48 -1.64 -2.82 -12.06
C TRP A 48 -2.57 -3.32 -10.95
N LEU A 49 -2.65 -2.59 -9.84
CA LEU A 49 -3.46 -2.99 -8.69
C LEU A 49 -4.96 -2.93 -9.01
N SER A 50 -5.39 -1.90 -9.75
CA SER A 50 -6.77 -1.75 -10.18
C SER A 50 -7.21 -2.87 -11.12
N GLU A 51 -6.40 -3.19 -12.13
CA GLU A 51 -6.66 -4.30 -13.04
C GLU A 51 -6.78 -5.62 -12.27
N ARG A 52 -5.90 -5.85 -11.29
CA ARG A 52 -5.91 -7.05 -10.45
C ARG A 52 -7.14 -7.18 -9.55
N ILE A 53 -7.55 -6.09 -8.89
CA ILE A 53 -8.62 -6.13 -7.88
C ILE A 53 -10.01 -5.95 -8.48
N ARG A 54 -10.14 -5.08 -9.49
CA ARG A 54 -11.45 -4.71 -10.08
C ARG A 54 -11.64 -5.21 -11.50
N GLY A 55 -10.64 -5.84 -12.12
CA GLY A 55 -10.71 -6.26 -13.52
C GLY A 55 -10.68 -5.10 -14.52
N GLY A 56 -10.26 -3.91 -14.11
CA GLY A 56 -10.23 -2.72 -14.96
C GLY A 56 -9.70 -1.49 -14.22
N GLU A 57 -9.77 -0.32 -14.86
CA GLU A 57 -9.35 0.96 -14.28
C GLU A 57 -10.24 1.39 -13.10
N SER A 58 -9.65 2.16 -12.18
CA SER A 58 -10.32 2.68 -10.99
C SER A 58 -9.76 4.05 -10.65
N ASN A 59 -10.66 4.97 -10.30
CA ASN A 59 -10.33 6.31 -9.81
C ASN A 59 -10.03 6.33 -8.30
N LEU A 60 -10.21 5.20 -7.61
CA LEU A 60 -9.86 5.09 -6.19
C LEU A 60 -8.34 5.04 -6.04
N HIS A 61 -7.80 5.86 -5.13
CA HIS A 61 -6.37 5.83 -4.81
C HIS A 61 -5.94 4.41 -4.39
N TRP A 62 -4.73 3.98 -4.79
CA TRP A 62 -4.23 2.62 -4.58
C TRP A 62 -4.34 2.16 -3.13
N ALA A 63 -4.22 3.07 -2.17
CA ALA A 63 -4.36 2.75 -0.74
C ALA A 63 -5.75 2.15 -0.38
N TYR A 64 -6.81 2.60 -1.03
CA TYR A 64 -8.15 2.03 -0.86
C TYR A 64 -8.26 0.66 -1.54
N LEU A 65 -7.60 0.49 -2.69
CA LEU A 65 -7.55 -0.79 -3.39
C LEU A 65 -6.81 -1.85 -2.53
N VAL A 66 -5.66 -1.50 -1.93
CA VAL A 66 -4.96 -2.39 -1.00
C VAL A 66 -5.85 -2.76 0.19
N ALA A 67 -6.50 -1.79 0.83
CA ALA A 67 -7.40 -2.05 1.97
C ALA A 67 -8.56 -2.99 1.59
N SER A 68 -9.09 -2.86 0.38
CA SER A 68 -10.20 -3.69 -0.12
C SER A 68 -9.88 -5.17 -0.27
N VAL A 69 -8.60 -5.56 -0.25
CA VAL A 69 -8.19 -6.98 -0.26
C VAL A 69 -8.74 -7.73 0.95
N ARG A 70 -8.86 -7.06 2.10
CA ARG A 70 -9.45 -7.63 3.32
C ARG A 70 -10.83 -7.10 3.64
N MET A 71 -11.09 -5.84 3.30
CA MET A 71 -12.28 -5.10 3.69
C MET A 71 -12.93 -4.47 2.47
N PRO A 72 -13.69 -5.24 1.65
CA PRO A 72 -14.39 -4.72 0.48
C PRO A 72 -15.26 -3.48 0.79
N GLU A 73 -15.77 -3.37 2.01
CA GLU A 73 -16.59 -2.27 2.51
C GLU A 73 -15.89 -0.89 2.43
N VAL A 74 -14.55 -0.89 2.40
CA VAL A 74 -13.74 0.34 2.25
C VAL A 74 -13.98 1.01 0.90
N ILE A 75 -14.10 0.23 -0.17
CA ILE A 75 -14.32 0.77 -1.53
C ILE A 75 -15.80 0.99 -1.84
N GLU A 76 -16.69 0.41 -1.03
CA GLU A 76 -18.13 0.69 -1.04
C GLU A 76 -18.49 1.99 -0.28
N GLY A 77 -17.53 2.55 0.48
CA GLY A 77 -17.73 3.74 1.30
C GLY A 77 -18.44 3.46 2.64
N ASN A 78 -18.58 2.18 3.00
CA ASN A 78 -19.24 1.73 4.23
C ASN A 78 -18.27 1.64 5.42
N LEU A 79 -16.96 1.64 5.16
CA LEU A 79 -15.92 1.61 6.19
C LEU A 79 -14.82 2.65 5.90
N PRO A 80 -14.74 3.73 6.69
CA PRO A 80 -13.62 4.66 6.66
C PRO A 80 -12.30 4.00 7.11
N LEU A 81 -11.17 4.40 6.50
CA LEU A 81 -9.84 3.85 6.85
C LEU A 81 -9.43 4.12 8.31
N ASP A 82 -9.92 5.20 8.92
CA ASP A 82 -9.63 5.59 10.31
C ASP A 82 -10.47 4.82 11.35
N GLN A 83 -11.39 3.96 10.89
CA GLN A 83 -12.20 3.08 11.74
C GLN A 83 -11.73 1.62 11.70
N ILE A 84 -10.64 1.34 10.99
CA ILE A 84 -10.03 0.02 10.94
C ILE A 84 -9.39 -0.29 12.29
N SER A 85 -9.62 -1.50 12.82
CA SER A 85 -9.04 -1.88 14.11
C SER A 85 -7.52 -2.03 14.02
N PRO A 86 -6.77 -1.83 15.12
CA PRO A 86 -5.31 -1.93 15.11
C PRO A 86 -4.77 -3.25 14.53
N ASP A 87 -5.36 -4.39 14.90
CA ASP A 87 -4.97 -5.71 14.39
C ASP A 87 -5.14 -5.80 12.86
N GLN A 88 -6.16 -5.15 12.31
CA GLN A 88 -6.38 -5.10 10.86
C GLN A 88 -5.45 -4.10 10.19
N GLU A 89 -5.10 -2.99 10.84
CA GLU A 89 -4.11 -2.05 10.32
C GLU A 89 -2.75 -2.72 10.12
N GLU A 90 -2.27 -3.50 11.09
CA GLU A 90 -1.00 -4.24 10.96
C GLU A 90 -1.02 -5.21 9.76
N LEU A 91 -2.10 -5.95 9.59
CA LEU A 91 -2.30 -6.87 8.48
C LEU A 91 -2.39 -6.16 7.12
N LEU A 92 -2.97 -4.96 7.08
CA LEU A 92 -3.02 -4.14 5.87
C LEU A 92 -1.63 -3.60 5.48
N VAL A 93 -0.78 -3.28 6.46
CA VAL A 93 0.61 -2.93 6.16
C VAL A 93 1.33 -4.14 5.55
N ASP A 94 1.12 -5.34 6.07
CA ASP A 94 1.73 -6.55 5.49
C ASP A 94 1.25 -6.80 4.06
N ASP A 95 -0.05 -6.62 3.78
CA ASP A 95 -0.59 -6.74 2.43
C ASP A 95 -0.08 -5.66 1.48
N LEU A 96 0.09 -4.42 1.96
CA LEU A 96 0.72 -3.35 1.19
C LEU A 96 2.12 -3.74 0.74
N LEU A 97 2.96 -4.18 1.68
CA LEU A 97 4.35 -4.54 1.39
C LEU A 97 4.42 -5.75 0.45
N ARG A 98 3.55 -6.75 0.65
CA ARG A 98 3.43 -7.90 -0.24
C ARG A 98 3.02 -7.50 -1.66
N LEU A 99 2.01 -6.64 -1.82
CA LEU A 99 1.54 -6.20 -3.13
C LEU A 99 2.59 -5.38 -3.88
N ILE A 100 3.35 -4.55 -3.17
CA ILE A 100 4.49 -3.84 -3.77
C ILE A 100 5.57 -4.82 -4.22
N ASP A 101 5.93 -5.82 -3.40
CA ASP A 101 6.94 -6.82 -3.79
C ASP A 101 6.49 -7.64 -5.01
N GLU A 102 5.22 -8.04 -5.06
CA GLU A 102 4.62 -8.71 -6.22
C GLU A 102 4.68 -7.85 -7.49
N PHE A 103 4.39 -6.55 -7.36
CA PHE A 103 4.48 -5.60 -8.48
C PHE A 103 5.92 -5.45 -8.97
N LEU A 104 6.89 -5.33 -8.07
CA LEU A 104 8.31 -5.19 -8.42
C LEU A 104 8.92 -6.48 -9.00
N ALA A 105 8.26 -7.62 -8.82
CA ALA A 105 8.69 -8.89 -9.41
C ALA A 105 8.22 -9.10 -10.86
N LEU A 106 7.42 -8.18 -11.41
CA LEU A 106 6.98 -8.25 -12.81
C LEU A 106 8.16 -8.04 -13.77
N PRO A 107 8.18 -8.72 -14.92
CA PRO A 107 9.18 -8.46 -15.94
C PRO A 107 9.02 -7.03 -16.48
N SER A 108 10.14 -6.31 -16.57
CA SER A 108 10.22 -4.96 -17.15
C SER A 108 10.02 -4.94 -18.66
#